data_AF-A0A1T1HBA2-F1
#
_entry.id   AF-A0A1T1HBA2-F1
#
_cell.length_a   1.000
_cell.length_b   1.000
_cell.length_c   1.000
_cell.angle_alpha   90.00
_cell.angle_beta   90.00
_cell.angle_gamma   90.00
#
_symmetry.space_group_name_H-M   'P 1'
#
loop_
_entity.id
_entity.type
_entity.pdbx_description
1 polymer ?
#
loop_
_entity_poly.entity_id
_entity_poly.type
_entity_poly.pdbx_seq_one_letter_code
_entity_poly.pdbx_strand_id
1 'polypeptide(L)'
;MIAISLKRHQAGLATLIFTVVLLVSLTIMTFLSARTLLMEQAVSGNENRSRELEYAAEAGLEYGIAWLNRYAPDFATWSDLTAPDYVITAGSDRYNLSVDYLPGCLDPGLGAAKSACGRWLVEVRARATAESDSDLTRQQVVRLVASRLSYSPTINYLRIPGSWRDW
;
A
#
# COMPACT_ATOMS: atom_id res chain seq x y z
N MET A 1 -78.61 -7.17 37.45
CA MET A 1 -77.16 -6.91 37.58
C MET A 1 -76.41 -8.09 36.98
N ILE A 2 -75.80 -7.93 35.80
CA ILE A 2 -74.91 -8.94 35.23
C ILE A 2 -73.61 -8.22 34.91
N ALA A 3 -72.60 -8.44 35.76
CA ALA A 3 -71.26 -7.90 35.59
C ALA A 3 -70.44 -8.88 34.75
N ILE A 4 -70.10 -8.48 33.52
CA ILE A 4 -69.24 -9.25 32.63
C ILE A 4 -67.78 -8.91 32.98
N SER A 5 -67.12 -9.81 33.69
CA SER A 5 -65.68 -9.73 33.97
C SER A 5 -64.88 -10.20 32.74
N LEU A 6 -64.41 -9.26 31.92
CA LEU A 6 -63.63 -9.49 30.70
C LEU A 6 -62.11 -9.43 30.89
N LYS A 7 -61.59 -9.52 32.12
CA LYS A 7 -60.16 -9.24 32.40
C LYS A 7 -59.17 -10.38 32.14
N ARG A 8 -59.60 -11.65 31.98
CA ARG A 8 -58.68 -12.81 31.96
C ARG A 8 -58.18 -13.23 30.57
N HIS A 9 -58.93 -12.97 29.50
CA HIS A 9 -58.53 -13.32 28.12
C HIS A 9 -57.63 -12.27 27.45
N GLN A 10 -57.57 -11.04 27.95
CA GLN A 10 -56.74 -9.98 27.35
C GLN A 10 -55.25 -10.10 27.71
N ALA A 11 -54.89 -10.81 28.78
CA ALA A 11 -53.49 -11.03 29.17
C ALA A 11 -52.71 -11.94 28.18
N GLY A 12 -53.37 -12.93 27.59
CA GLY A 12 -52.76 -13.81 26.58
C GLY A 12 -52.48 -13.10 25.25
N LEU A 13 -53.36 -12.18 24.86
CA LEU A 13 -53.16 -11.36 23.66
C LEU A 13 -52.03 -10.32 23.85
N ALA A 14 -51.96 -9.70 25.03
CA ALA A 14 -50.92 -8.72 25.35
C ALA A 14 -49.52 -9.33 25.35
N THR A 15 -49.38 -10.54 25.90
CA THR A 15 -48.10 -11.27 25.90
C THR A 15 -47.68 -11.69 24.49
N LEU A 16 -48.61 -12.19 23.65
CA LEU A 16 -48.32 -12.53 22.27
C LEU A 16 -47.83 -11.32 21.47
N ILE A 17 -48.50 -10.17 21.57
CA ILE A 17 -48.10 -8.93 20.89
C ILE A 17 -46.69 -8.51 21.34
N PHE A 18 -46.40 -8.55 22.64
CA PHE A 18 -45.07 -8.24 23.15
C PHE A 18 -44.00 -9.19 22.60
N THR A 19 -44.27 -10.49 22.57
CA THR A 19 -43.32 -11.47 22.01
C THR A 19 -43.07 -11.24 20.54
N VAL A 20 -44.09 -10.88 19.74
CA VAL A 20 -43.93 -10.57 18.32
C VAL A 20 -43.10 -9.30 18.13
N VAL A 21 -43.39 -8.24 18.88
CA VAL A 21 -42.61 -6.98 18.82
C VAL A 21 -41.16 -7.22 19.18
N LEU A 22 -40.91 -8.02 20.23
CA LEU A 22 -39.56 -8.36 20.68
C LEU A 22 -38.84 -9.28 19.67
N LEU A 23 -39.55 -10.22 19.05
CA LEU A 23 -39.00 -11.06 17.99
C LEU A 23 -38.60 -10.21 16.77
N VAL A 24 -39.45 -9.27 16.36
CA VAL A 24 -39.17 -8.35 15.26
C VAL A 24 -37.99 -7.46 15.59
N SER A 25 -37.91 -6.88 16.80
CA SER A 25 -36.78 -6.03 17.18
C SER A 25 -35.46 -6.81 17.21
N LEU A 26 -35.45 -8.02 17.76
CA LEU A 26 -34.29 -8.91 17.73
C LEU A 26 -33.87 -9.27 16.29
N THR A 27 -34.83 -9.54 15.41
CA THR A 27 -34.54 -9.86 14.00
C THR A 27 -33.86 -8.68 13.30
N ILE A 28 -34.35 -7.45 13.51
CA ILE A 28 -33.75 -6.23 12.97
C ILE A 28 -32.33 -6.04 13.52
N MET A 29 -32.13 -6.17 14.83
CA MET A 29 -30.81 -6.07 15.44
C MET A 29 -29.83 -7.09 14.85
N THR A 30 -30.26 -8.35 14.73
CA THR A 30 -29.44 -9.43 14.18
C THR A 30 -29.04 -9.15 12.73
N PHE A 31 -29.98 -8.66 11.92
CA PHE A 31 -29.71 -8.32 10.52
C PHE A 31 -28.72 -7.15 10.39
N LEU A 32 -28.87 -6.12 11.22
CA LEU A 32 -27.93 -4.99 11.25
C LEU A 32 -26.53 -5.44 11.68
N SER A 33 -26.43 -6.26 12.72
CA SER A 33 -25.15 -6.81 13.18
C SER A 33 -24.47 -7.68 12.11
N ALA A 34 -25.23 -8.55 11.43
CA ALA A 34 -24.69 -9.37 10.35
C ALA A 34 -24.15 -8.51 9.19
N ARG A 35 -24.87 -7.44 8.82
CA ARG A 35 -24.40 -6.51 7.78
C ARG A 35 -23.11 -5.80 8.19
N THR A 36 -23.02 -5.31 9.42
CA THR A 36 -21.80 -4.66 9.92
C THR A 36 -20.62 -5.62 9.91
N LEU A 37 -20.81 -6.86 10.36
CA LEU A 37 -19.76 -7.88 10.39
C LEU A 37 -19.18 -8.15 8.99
N LEU A 38 -20.05 -8.31 7.99
CA LEU A 38 -19.61 -8.52 6.60
C LEU A 38 -18.84 -7.32 6.06
N MET A 39 -19.26 -6.10 6.42
CA MET A 39 -18.56 -4.87 6.05
C MET A 39 -17.18 -4.80 6.69
N GLU A 40 -17.06 -5.08 7.98
CA GLU A 40 -15.79 -5.10 8.71
C GLU A 40 -14.84 -6.16 8.14
N GLN A 41 -15.36 -7.35 7.79
CA GLN A 41 -14.55 -8.40 7.17
C GLN A 41 -14.01 -7.96 5.80
N ALA A 42 -14.83 -7.31 4.98
CA ALA A 42 -14.39 -6.79 3.69
C ALA A 42 -13.34 -5.67 3.84
N VAL A 43 -13.56 -4.73 4.77
CA VAL A 43 -12.60 -3.66 5.07
C VAL A 43 -11.29 -4.23 5.59
N SER A 44 -11.34 -5.18 6.53
CA SER A 44 -10.15 -5.81 7.08
C SER A 44 -9.36 -6.60 6.03
N GLY A 45 -10.04 -7.27 5.10
CA GLY A 45 -9.37 -7.99 4.01
C GLY A 45 -8.65 -7.04 3.05
N ASN A 46 -9.30 -5.93 2.69
CA ASN A 46 -8.70 -4.92 1.83
C ASN A 46 -7.52 -4.20 2.51
N GLU A 47 -7.65 -3.90 3.80
CA GLU A 47 -6.57 -3.30 4.59
C GLU A 47 -5.34 -4.22 4.65
N ASN A 48 -5.54 -5.53 4.88
CA ASN A 48 -4.43 -6.48 4.90
C ASN A 48 -3.67 -6.51 3.55
N ARG A 49 -4.40 -6.59 2.44
CA ARG A 49 -3.79 -6.58 1.10
C ARG A 49 -3.08 -5.27 0.78
N SER A 50 -3.64 -4.14 1.22
CA SER A 50 -2.99 -2.83 1.06
C SER A 50 -1.66 -2.77 1.82
N ARG A 51 -1.60 -3.32 3.03
CA ARG A 51 -0.36 -3.40 3.82
C ARG A 51 0.67 -4.33 3.20
N GLU A 52 0.24 -5.49 2.71
CA GLU A 52 1.12 -6.43 2.01
C GLU A 52 1.79 -5.78 0.79
N LEU A 53 1.03 -5.00 0.01
CA LEU A 53 1.59 -4.22 -1.11
C LEU A 53 2.53 -3.11 -0.68
N GLU A 54 2.26 -2.45 0.45
CA GLU A 54 3.14 -1.42 1.00
C GLU A 54 4.49 -2.02 1.40
N TYR A 55 4.47 -3.15 2.12
CA TYR A 55 5.69 -3.89 2.45
C TYR A 55 6.41 -4.42 1.21
N ALA A 56 5.66 -4.87 0.20
CA ALA A 56 6.21 -5.28 -1.08
C ALA A 56 6.94 -4.11 -1.78
N ALA A 57 6.32 -2.92 -1.81
CA ALA A 57 6.91 -1.73 -2.41
C ALA A 57 8.18 -1.28 -1.68
N GLU A 58 8.20 -1.31 -0.34
CA GLU A 58 9.42 -1.02 0.44
C GLU A 58 10.53 -2.04 0.18
N ALA A 59 10.18 -3.33 0.11
CA ALA A 59 11.15 -4.37 -0.26
C ALA A 59 11.72 -4.14 -1.67
N GLY A 60 10.88 -3.72 -2.62
CA GLY A 60 11.29 -3.32 -3.97
C GLY A 60 12.21 -2.10 -3.96
N LEU A 61 11.95 -1.12 -3.09
CA LEU A 61 12.77 0.07 -2.93
C LEU A 61 14.17 -0.28 -2.45
N GLU A 62 14.27 -1.09 -1.39
CA GLU A 62 15.55 -1.55 -0.85
C GLU A 62 16.31 -2.43 -1.84
N TYR A 63 15.62 -3.30 -2.57
CA TYR A 63 16.20 -4.07 -3.67
C TYR A 63 16.78 -3.14 -4.75
N GLY A 64 16.04 -2.11 -5.17
CA GLY A 64 16.49 -1.12 -6.13
C GLY A 64 17.75 -0.38 -5.68
N ILE A 65 17.77 0.08 -4.43
CA ILE A 65 18.94 0.75 -3.85
C ILE A 65 20.15 -0.19 -3.82
N ALA A 66 19.96 -1.45 -3.41
CA ALA A 66 21.03 -2.45 -3.38
C ALA A 66 21.57 -2.77 -4.78
N TRP A 67 20.67 -2.87 -5.77
CA TRP A 67 21.04 -3.05 -7.16
C TRP A 67 21.87 -1.87 -7.67
N LEU A 68 21.45 -0.64 -7.37
CA LEU A 68 22.16 0.57 -7.76
C LEU A 68 23.55 0.66 -7.13
N ASN A 69 23.68 0.31 -5.84
CA ASN A 69 24.96 0.24 -5.13
C ASN A 69 25.92 -0.80 -5.75
N ARG A 70 25.38 -1.94 -6.22
CA ARG A 70 26.19 -3.03 -6.79
C ARG A 70 26.73 -2.70 -8.19
N TYR A 71 25.90 -2.13 -9.05
CA TYR A 71 26.25 -1.89 -10.45
C TYR A 71 26.79 -0.48 -10.72
N ALA A 72 26.49 0.49 -9.85
CA ALA A 72 26.97 1.88 -9.91
C ALA A 72 27.01 2.45 -11.34
N PRO A 73 25.86 2.47 -12.04
CA PRO A 73 25.81 2.78 -13.46
C PRO A 73 26.18 4.23 -13.76
N ASP A 74 26.75 4.46 -14.94
CA ASP A 74 27.02 5.82 -15.43
C ASP A 74 25.73 6.48 -15.92
N PHE A 75 25.10 7.28 -15.07
CA PHE A 75 23.87 8.00 -15.38
C PHE A 75 23.96 8.95 -16.60
N ALA A 76 25.18 9.30 -17.07
CA ALA A 76 25.34 10.09 -18.27
C ALA A 76 25.03 9.29 -19.55
N THR A 77 25.29 7.98 -19.54
CA THR A 77 25.20 7.09 -20.71
C THR A 77 24.12 6.00 -20.56
N TRP A 78 23.58 5.83 -19.36
CA TRP A 78 22.61 4.78 -19.06
C TRP A 78 21.24 5.07 -19.68
N SER A 79 20.84 4.24 -20.64
CA SER A 79 19.56 4.34 -21.35
C SER A 79 18.44 3.52 -20.72
N ASP A 80 18.79 2.46 -19.99
CA ASP A 80 17.83 1.52 -19.39
C ASP A 80 17.78 1.70 -17.88
N LEU A 81 17.08 2.74 -17.45
CA LEU A 81 16.99 3.19 -16.06
C LEU A 81 16.01 2.32 -15.24
N THR A 82 16.14 1.01 -15.33
CA THR A 82 15.30 0.04 -14.62
C THR A 82 16.14 -1.04 -13.94
N ALA A 83 15.67 -1.55 -12.81
CA ALA A 83 16.20 -2.80 -12.26
C ALA A 83 15.40 -3.98 -12.84
N PRO A 84 15.98 -5.18 -12.93
CA PRO A 84 15.23 -6.36 -13.30
C PRO A 84 14.04 -6.57 -12.35
N ASP A 85 12.87 -6.80 -12.93
CA ASP A 85 11.65 -7.12 -12.19
C ASP A 85 11.87 -8.32 -11.27
N TYR A 86 11.26 -8.27 -10.08
CA TYR A 86 11.36 -9.33 -9.09
C TYR A 86 9.99 -9.67 -8.53
N VAL A 87 9.73 -10.96 -8.31
CA VAL A 87 8.45 -11.42 -7.76
C VAL A 87 8.66 -11.91 -6.34
N ILE A 88 7.88 -11.35 -5.42
CA ILE A 88 7.79 -11.86 -4.05
C ILE A 88 6.46 -12.56 -3.83
N THR A 89 6.43 -13.50 -2.90
CA THR A 89 5.21 -14.20 -2.48
C THR A 89 4.99 -13.90 -1.01
N ALA A 90 3.80 -13.41 -0.66
CA ALA A 90 3.36 -13.24 0.71
C ALA A 90 2.02 -13.93 0.90
N GLY A 91 1.96 -14.91 1.80
CA GLY A 91 0.78 -15.76 1.95
C GLY A 91 0.50 -16.57 0.67
N SER A 92 -0.73 -16.46 0.16
CA SER A 92 -1.16 -17.08 -1.11
C SER A 92 -0.89 -16.22 -2.34
N ASP A 93 -0.53 -14.96 -2.15
CA ASP A 93 -0.55 -13.95 -3.20
C ASP A 93 0.88 -13.63 -3.65
N ARG A 94 1.01 -13.29 -4.94
CA ARG A 94 2.26 -12.95 -5.59
C ARG A 94 2.24 -11.47 -5.96
N TYR A 95 3.37 -10.80 -5.75
CA TYR A 95 3.52 -9.38 -6.03
C TYR A 95 4.71 -9.18 -6.96
N ASN A 96 4.47 -8.52 -8.08
CA ASN A 96 5.51 -8.11 -9.00
C ASN A 96 6.07 -6.76 -8.57
N LEU A 97 7.39 -6.69 -8.42
CA LEU A 97 8.15 -5.50 -8.05
C LEU A 97 8.88 -4.99 -9.28
N SER A 98 8.56 -3.77 -9.68
CA SER A 98 9.28 -3.03 -10.72
C SER A 98 9.99 -1.84 -10.10
N VAL A 99 11.23 -1.58 -10.53
CA VAL A 99 12.04 -0.46 -10.02
C VAL A 99 12.51 0.41 -11.18
N ASP A 100 12.16 1.69 -11.12
CA ASP A 100 12.53 2.71 -12.09
C ASP A 100 13.46 3.74 -11.44
N TYR A 101 14.47 4.21 -12.17
CA TYR A 101 15.40 5.25 -11.74
C TYR A 101 15.20 6.53 -12.56
N LEU A 102 15.19 7.69 -11.91
CA LEU A 102 15.17 8.99 -12.59
C LEU A 102 16.39 9.79 -12.14
N PRO A 103 17.42 9.89 -12.98
CA PRO A 103 18.58 10.70 -12.69
C PRO A 103 18.28 12.17 -13.00
N GLY A 104 18.50 13.02 -12.00
CA GLY A 104 18.55 14.47 -12.10
C GLY A 104 19.97 14.96 -11.81
N CYS A 105 20.39 16.04 -12.48
CA CYS A 105 21.67 16.67 -12.20
C CYS A 105 21.51 17.78 -11.16
N LEU A 106 22.30 17.75 -10.08
CA LEU A 106 22.27 18.79 -9.02
C LEU A 106 23.06 20.04 -9.41
N ASP A 107 24.22 19.83 -10.05
CA ASP A 107 25.12 20.90 -10.47
C ASP A 107 25.35 20.80 -11.99
N PRO A 108 24.39 21.25 -12.82
CA PRO A 108 24.66 21.41 -14.24
C PRO A 108 25.66 22.55 -14.34
N GLY A 109 26.95 22.24 -14.51
CA GLY A 109 27.93 23.25 -14.90
C GLY A 109 27.39 24.09 -16.05
N LEU A 110 27.73 25.38 -16.09
CA LEU A 110 27.29 26.36 -17.09
C LEU A 110 27.35 25.78 -18.53
N GLY A 111 26.26 25.16 -19.01
CA GLY A 111 26.23 24.43 -20.28
C GLY A 111 25.87 22.93 -20.25
N ALA A 112 24.81 22.55 -19.54
CA ALA A 112 23.73 21.61 -19.94
C ALA A 112 24.01 20.30 -20.72
N ALA A 113 25.18 19.65 -20.59
CA ALA A 113 25.35 18.26 -21.04
C ALA A 113 25.24 17.30 -19.84
N LYS A 114 24.46 16.21 -19.97
CA LYS A 114 24.40 15.12 -18.96
C LYS A 114 25.80 14.60 -18.58
N SER A 115 26.75 14.65 -19.52
CA SER A 115 28.15 14.24 -19.34
C SER A 115 28.99 15.16 -18.42
N ALA A 116 28.52 16.38 -18.14
CA ALA A 116 29.21 17.36 -17.28
C ALA A 116 28.67 17.39 -15.85
N CYS A 117 27.78 16.47 -15.48
CA CYS A 117 27.16 16.47 -14.16
C CYS A 117 28.17 16.07 -13.07
N GLY A 118 28.48 16.99 -12.17
CA GLY A 118 29.39 16.74 -11.05
C GLY A 118 28.77 15.89 -9.93
N ARG A 119 27.45 15.98 -9.75
CA ARG A 119 26.68 15.28 -8.71
C ARG A 119 25.30 14.88 -9.21
N TRP A 120 24.96 13.61 -9.03
CA TRP A 120 23.66 13.06 -9.43
C TRP A 120 22.69 12.97 -8.26
N LEU A 121 21.47 13.40 -8.49
CA LEU A 121 20.29 13.13 -7.67
C LEU A 121 19.50 12.02 -8.37
N VAL A 122 19.39 10.85 -7.76
CA VAL A 122 18.66 9.72 -8.35
C VAL A 122 17.39 9.54 -7.56
N GLU A 123 16.24 9.65 -8.23
CA GLU A 123 14.96 9.25 -7.66
C GLU A 123 14.74 7.78 -7.99
N VAL A 124 14.65 6.94 -6.95
CA VAL A 124 14.32 5.52 -7.07
C VAL A 124 12.84 5.39 -6.82
N ARG A 125 12.11 4.82 -7.79
CA ARG A 125 10.68 4.51 -7.67
C ARG A 125 10.52 3.01 -7.69
N ALA A 126 9.97 2.44 -6.63
CA ALA A 126 9.60 1.04 -6.57
C ALA A 126 8.07 0.92 -6.62
N ARG A 127 7.57 0.06 -7.50
CA ARG A 127 6.15 -0.22 -7.66
C ARG A 127 5.90 -1.69 -7.43
N ALA A 128 4.99 -1.98 -6.51
CA ALA A 128 4.45 -3.32 -6.27
C ALA A 128 3.06 -3.43 -6.88
N THR A 129 2.83 -4.50 -7.64
CA THR A 129 1.55 -4.83 -8.28
C THR A 129 1.16 -6.25 -7.87
N ALA A 130 -0.08 -6.46 -7.41
CA ALA A 130 -0.56 -7.79 -7.11
C ALA A 130 -0.83 -8.58 -8.42
N GLU A 131 -0.34 -9.82 -8.51
CA GLU A 131 -0.50 -10.67 -9.70
C GLU A 131 -1.95 -11.13 -9.87
N SER A 132 -2.67 -11.35 -8.76
CA SER A 132 -4.08 -11.73 -8.78
C SER A 132 -5.02 -10.57 -9.12
N ASP A 133 -4.59 -9.33 -8.90
CA ASP A 133 -5.41 -8.13 -9.06
C ASP A 133 -4.49 -6.95 -9.45
N SER A 134 -4.30 -6.78 -10.77
CA SER A 134 -3.37 -5.79 -11.31
C SER A 134 -3.78 -4.33 -11.03
N ASP A 135 -5.02 -4.10 -10.60
CA ASP A 135 -5.51 -2.76 -10.26
C ASP A 135 -4.98 -2.32 -8.88
N LEU A 136 -4.59 -3.29 -8.05
CA LEU A 136 -4.02 -3.03 -6.73
C LEU A 136 -2.51 -2.81 -6.86
N THR A 137 -2.11 -1.54 -6.92
CA THR A 137 -0.71 -1.12 -7.00
C THR A 137 -0.35 -0.14 -5.89
N ARG A 138 0.89 -0.24 -5.41
CA ARG A 138 1.49 0.72 -4.47
C ARG A 138 2.85 1.15 -4.97
N GLN A 139 3.16 2.43 -4.84
CA GLN A 139 4.45 2.96 -5.25
C GLN A 139 5.12 3.71 -4.10
N GLN A 140 6.40 3.45 -3.92
CA GLN A 140 7.25 4.19 -3.00
C GLN A 140 8.40 4.85 -3.75
N VAL A 141 8.79 6.03 -3.27
CA VAL A 141 9.82 6.83 -3.92
C VAL A 141 10.80 7.34 -2.89
N VAL A 142 12.09 7.24 -3.19
CA VAL A 142 13.15 7.88 -2.40
C VAL A 142 14.18 8.55 -3.27
N ARG A 143 14.76 9.64 -2.76
CA ARG A 143 15.84 10.33 -3.45
C ARG A 143 17.18 9.99 -2.82
N LEU A 144 18.13 9.66 -3.68
CA LEU A 144 19.51 9.36 -3.35
C LEU A 144 20.41 10.43 -3.95
N VAL A 145 21.44 10.86 -3.22
CA VAL A 145 22.52 11.67 -3.77
C VAL A 145 23.71 10.77 -4.00
N ALA A 146 24.16 10.68 -5.25
CA ALA A 146 25.42 10.07 -5.59
C ALA A 146 26.53 11.08 -5.28
N SER A 147 27.42 10.72 -4.35
CA SER A 147 28.67 11.44 -4.14
C SER A 147 29.83 10.56 -4.59
N ARG A 148 30.69 11.11 -5.46
CA ARG A 148 32.02 10.55 -5.67
C ARG A 148 32.89 11.08 -4.54
N LEU A 149 33.31 10.20 -3.64
CA LEU A 149 34.38 10.53 -2.72
C LEU A 149 35.69 10.51 -3.51
N SER A 150 36.52 11.55 -3.39
CA SER A 150 37.76 11.72 -4.17
C SER A 150 38.80 10.59 -4.01
N TYR A 151 38.57 9.63 -3.11
CA TYR A 151 39.47 8.51 -2.80
C TYR A 151 38.83 7.12 -3.01
N SER A 152 37.56 7.03 -3.42
CA SER A 152 36.91 5.73 -3.66
C SER A 152 36.47 5.57 -5.11
N PRO A 153 36.74 4.43 -5.77
CA PRO A 153 36.15 4.12 -7.07
C PRO A 153 34.65 3.79 -6.97
N THR A 154 34.13 3.54 -5.75
CA THR A 154 32.71 3.25 -5.55
C THR A 154 31.87 4.52 -5.44
N ILE A 155 30.74 4.54 -6.14
CA ILE A 155 29.71 5.56 -5.96
C ILE A 155 28.96 5.23 -4.67
N ASN A 156 29.00 6.15 -3.71
CA ASN A 156 28.19 6.03 -2.50
C ASN A 156 26.90 6.81 -2.70
N TYR A 157 25.78 6.14 -2.48
CA TYR A 157 24.45 6.72 -2.52
C TYR A 157 24.00 7.05 -1.09
N LEU A 158 23.78 8.33 -0.82
CA LEU A 158 23.23 8.79 0.44
C LEU A 158 21.73 9.02 0.29
N ARG A 159 20.91 8.34 1.09
CA ARG A 159 19.46 8.58 1.15
C ARG A 159 19.21 9.98 1.72
N ILE A 160 18.43 10.80 1.02
CA ILE A 160 18.05 12.13 1.50
C ILE A 160 16.98 11.95 2.59
N PRO A 161 17.22 12.39 3.83
CA PRO A 161 16.23 12.33 4.90
C PRO A 161 14.96 13.10 4.50
N GLY A 162 13.78 12.53 4.77
CA GLY A 162 12.50 13.16 4.45
C GLY A 162 12.15 13.23 2.97
N SER A 163 12.92 12.58 2.09
CA SER A 163 12.59 12.50 0.65
C SER A 163 11.61 11.37 0.30
N TRP A 164 11.33 10.48 1.27
CA TRP A 164 10.46 9.33 1.12
C TRP A 164 9.01 9.75 0.92
N ARG A 165 8.33 9.12 -0.05
CA ARG A 165 6.93 9.43 -0.41
C ARG A 165 6.23 8.17 -0.90
N ASP A 166 4.99 8.02 -0.47
CA ASP A 166 4.11 6.92 -0.84
C ASP A 166 2.98 7.43 -1.75
N TRP A 167 2.65 6.65 -2.77
CA TRP A 167 1.65 6.96 -3.80
C TRP A 167 0.80 5.72 -4.11
#